data_AF-Q57Z14-F1
#
_entry.id   AF-Q57Z14-F1
#
_cell.length_a   1.000
_cell.length_b   1.000
_cell.length_c   1.000
_cell.angle_alpha   90.00
_cell.angle_beta   90.00
_cell.angle_gamma   90.00
#
_symmetry.space_group_name_H-M   'P 1'
#
loop_
_entity.id
_entity.type
_entity.pdbx_description
1 polymer ?
#
loop_
_entity_poly.entity_id
_entity_poly.type
_entity_poly.pdbx_seq_one_letter_code
_entity_poly.pdbx_strand_id
1 'polypeptide(L)'
;MYRKNVCVVIFNEDLNFLACQRIHEDKFQFVQGGVEEGDADIIRAAYREVHEEVGLFPEDLRLIGEIMPPSGDPHEFRYILHEGANLRHFGYVGQQQRLFLFYTPSSTIQRVRLVPPKGSVAKQEFSHVEWLPIDEIIERCPKEKQHIFVAVSKVAIPMAKAFLKTRSSI
;
A
#
# COMPACT_ATOMS: atom_id res chain seq x y z
N MET A 1 -14.03 12.22 -12.53
CA MET A 1 -12.75 11.59 -12.94
C MET A 1 -12.16 10.83 -11.75
N TYR A 2 -11.41 9.74 -11.97
CA TYR A 2 -10.66 9.04 -10.91
C TYR A 2 -9.17 9.33 -11.03
N ARG A 3 -8.50 9.67 -9.94
CA ARG A 3 -7.05 9.88 -9.92
C ARG A 3 -6.32 8.54 -9.97
N LYS A 4 -5.25 8.42 -10.75
CA LYS A 4 -4.37 7.25 -10.73
C LYS A 4 -3.63 7.20 -9.40
N ASN A 5 -3.66 6.05 -8.75
CA ASN A 5 -3.06 5.83 -7.44
C ASN A 5 -2.36 4.47 -7.43
N VAL A 6 -1.26 4.37 -6.70
CA VAL A 6 -0.58 3.11 -6.43
C VAL A 6 -0.76 2.76 -4.97
N CYS A 7 -0.92 1.47 -4.66
CA CYS A 7 -1.02 0.96 -3.31
C CYS A 7 -0.05 -0.22 -3.14
N VAL A 8 0.74 -0.17 -2.09
CA VAL A 8 1.89 -1.04 -1.87
C VAL A 8 1.62 -1.93 -0.67
N VAL A 9 1.35 -3.21 -0.95
CA VAL A 9 1.09 -4.24 0.05
C VAL A 9 2.40 -4.93 0.36
N ILE A 10 2.90 -4.80 1.58
CA ILE A 10 4.18 -5.38 2.00
C ILE A 10 3.89 -6.50 2.99
N PHE A 11 4.47 -7.69 2.79
CA PHE A 11 4.38 -8.81 3.73
C PHE A 11 5.75 -9.33 4.16
N ASN A 12 5.78 -10.06 5.27
CA ASN A 12 6.97 -10.69 5.82
C ASN A 12 6.89 -12.22 5.84
N GLU A 13 7.91 -12.87 6.40
CA GLU A 13 8.05 -14.33 6.49
C GLU A 13 6.98 -15.01 7.34
N ASP A 14 6.36 -14.27 8.27
CA ASP A 14 5.29 -14.75 9.14
C ASP A 14 3.90 -14.59 8.51
N LEU A 15 3.84 -14.16 7.24
CA LEU A 15 2.61 -13.83 6.52
C LEU A 15 1.81 -12.67 7.17
N ASN A 16 2.51 -11.82 7.93
CA ASN A 16 1.97 -10.55 8.39
C ASN A 16 2.25 -9.46 7.36
N PHE A 17 1.39 -8.44 7.35
CA PHE A 17 1.42 -7.33 6.41
C PHE A 17 1.74 -6.02 7.15
N LEU A 18 2.47 -5.12 6.48
CA LEU A 18 2.85 -3.84 7.08
C LEU A 18 1.63 -2.92 7.13
N ALA A 19 1.07 -2.77 8.31
CA ALA A 19 -0.06 -1.89 8.57
C ALA A 19 0.46 -0.52 9.01
N CYS A 20 0.00 0.53 8.34
CA CYS A 20 0.40 1.91 8.62
C CYS A 20 -0.78 2.67 9.25
N GLN A 21 -0.64 3.09 10.51
CA GLN A 21 -1.68 3.83 11.23
C GLN A 21 -1.68 5.28 10.78
N ARG A 22 -2.82 5.76 10.29
CA ARG A 22 -3.00 7.14 9.83
C ARG A 22 -2.85 8.13 10.98
N ILE A 23 -2.21 9.27 10.75
CA ILE A 23 -2.17 10.33 11.76
C ILE A 23 -3.61 10.82 12.03
N HIS A 24 -3.94 11.01 13.31
CA HIS A 24 -5.24 11.50 13.79
C HIS A 24 -6.42 10.53 13.61
N GLU A 25 -6.19 9.30 13.15
CA GLU A 25 -7.23 8.29 12.98
C GLU A 25 -6.76 6.96 13.55
N ASP A 26 -7.64 6.23 14.26
CA ASP A 26 -7.36 4.84 14.64
C ASP A 26 -7.68 3.88 13.50
N LYS A 27 -7.09 4.15 12.33
CA LYS A 27 -7.30 3.43 11.08
C LYS A 27 -5.99 3.02 10.45
N PHE A 28 -5.93 1.79 9.99
CA PHE A 28 -4.80 1.23 9.27
C PHE A 28 -5.03 1.27 7.77
N GLN A 29 -3.96 1.52 7.03
CA GLN A 29 -3.92 1.36 5.59
C GLN A 29 -2.55 0.82 5.17
N PHE A 30 -2.46 0.44 3.90
CA PHE A 30 -1.18 0.22 3.24
C PHE A 30 -0.59 1.55 2.75
N VAL A 31 0.71 1.53 2.47
CA VAL A 31 1.40 2.63 1.78
C VAL A 31 0.72 2.87 0.44
N GLN A 32 0.43 4.12 0.11
CA GLN A 32 -0.25 4.44 -1.15
C GLN A 32 -0.08 5.91 -1.51
N GLY A 33 -0.17 6.22 -2.80
CA GLY A 33 -0.23 7.61 -3.21
C GLY A 33 -0.38 7.79 -4.71
N GLY A 34 -0.18 9.03 -5.15
CA GLY A 34 -0.45 9.39 -6.53
C GLY A 34 0.51 8.76 -7.50
N VAL A 35 0.07 8.52 -8.73
CA VAL A 35 1.00 8.40 -9.85
C VAL A 35 1.20 9.80 -10.42
N GLU A 36 2.43 10.30 -10.36
CA GLU A 36 2.84 11.62 -10.84
C GLU A 36 3.32 11.55 -12.30
N GLU A 37 3.31 12.68 -12.99
CA GLU A 37 3.79 12.76 -14.39
C GLU A 37 5.30 12.45 -14.50
N GLY A 38 6.05 12.69 -13.42
CA GLY A 38 7.49 12.39 -13.35
C GLY A 38 7.80 10.91 -13.07
N ASP A 39 6.82 10.12 -12.65
CA ASP A 39 7.02 8.68 -12.45
C ASP A 39 7.18 8.01 -13.83
N ALA A 40 8.37 7.48 -14.13
CA ALA A 40 8.60 6.87 -15.45
C ALA A 40 7.72 5.64 -15.72
N ASP A 41 7.27 4.98 -14.65
CA ASP A 41 6.28 3.92 -14.67
C ASP A 41 5.61 3.80 -13.28
N ILE A 42 4.58 2.96 -13.20
CA ILE A 42 3.79 2.81 -11.98
C ILE A 42 4.53 2.09 -10.84
N ILE A 43 5.55 1.29 -11.16
CA ILE A 43 6.38 0.62 -10.15
C ILE A 43 7.31 1.64 -9.51
N ARG A 44 7.84 2.61 -10.27
CA ARG A 44 8.59 3.74 -9.71
C ARG A 44 7.73 4.60 -8.80
N ALA A 45 6.47 4.83 -9.16
CA ALA A 45 5.52 5.47 -8.25
C ALA A 45 5.39 4.67 -6.94
N ALA A 46 5.25 3.34 -7.01
CA ALA A 46 5.20 2.48 -5.82
C ALA A 46 6.43 2.66 -4.90
N TYR A 47 7.63 2.62 -5.48
CA TYR A 47 8.87 2.81 -4.72
C TYR A 47 9.00 4.23 -4.14
N ARG A 48 8.57 5.25 -4.87
CA ARG A 48 8.56 6.65 -4.38
C ARG A 48 7.65 6.78 -3.16
N GLU A 49 6.42 6.27 -3.24
CA GLU A 49 5.45 6.32 -2.12
C GLU A 49 5.98 5.56 -0.90
N VAL A 50 6.58 4.38 -1.08
CA VAL A 50 7.26 3.66 0.01
C VAL A 50 8.34 4.51 0.66
N HIS A 51 9.21 5.14 -0.14
CA HIS A 51 10.30 5.94 0.41
C HIS A 51 9.78 7.19 1.12
N GLU A 52 8.74 7.84 0.59
CA GLU A 52 8.13 9.04 1.16
C GLU A 52 7.39 8.75 2.47
N GLU A 53 6.61 7.67 2.53
CA GLU A 53 5.71 7.38 3.65
C GLU A 53 6.33 6.51 4.74
N VAL A 54 7.24 5.59 4.37
CA VAL A 54 7.86 4.64 5.32
C VAL A 54 9.39 4.57 5.24
N GLY A 55 10.03 5.37 4.38
CA GLY A 55 11.48 5.54 4.36
C GLY A 55 12.29 4.32 3.94
N LEU A 56 11.65 3.31 3.33
CA LEU A 56 12.33 2.12 2.83
C LEU A 56 12.82 2.36 1.40
N PHE A 57 13.94 1.75 1.05
CA PHE A 57 14.54 1.87 -0.29
C PHE A 57 14.20 0.64 -1.16
N PRO A 58 14.36 0.72 -2.49
CA PRO A 58 14.10 -0.41 -3.37
C PRO A 58 14.85 -1.70 -2.98
N GLU A 59 16.07 -1.60 -2.46
CA GLU A 59 16.88 -2.72 -1.96
C GLU A 59 16.32 -3.39 -0.69
N ASP A 60 15.42 -2.71 0.03
CA ASP A 60 14.77 -3.24 1.23
C ASP A 60 13.55 -4.10 0.89
N LEU A 61 13.12 -4.07 -0.38
CA LEU A 61 11.89 -4.68 -0.84
C LEU A 61 12.14 -5.60 -2.04
N ARG A 62 11.43 -6.73 -2.06
CA ARG A 62 11.37 -7.59 -3.23
C ARG A 62 9.98 -7.54 -3.84
N LEU A 63 9.85 -7.03 -5.07
CA LEU A 63 8.60 -7.09 -5.82
C LEU A 63 8.24 -8.56 -6.09
N ILE A 64 7.05 -8.98 -5.65
CA ILE A 64 6.50 -10.31 -5.94
C ILE A 64 5.62 -10.28 -7.19
N GLY A 65 4.84 -9.22 -7.35
CA GLY A 65 4.00 -9.02 -8.51
C GLY A 65 2.88 -8.01 -8.27
N GLU A 66 2.04 -7.86 -9.28
CA GLU A 66 0.83 -7.05 -9.18
C GLU A 66 -0.33 -7.87 -8.63
N ILE A 67 -1.11 -7.27 -7.73
CA ILE A 67 -2.36 -7.82 -7.23
C ILE A 67 -3.46 -7.42 -8.21
N MET A 68 -3.93 -8.37 -9.01
CA MET A 68 -5.01 -8.17 -9.96
C MET A 68 -6.38 -8.24 -9.28
N PRO A 69 -7.39 -7.50 -9.77
CA PRO A 69 -8.76 -7.62 -9.27
C PRO A 69 -9.29 -9.04 -9.52
N PRO A 70 -9.95 -9.68 -8.55
CA PRO A 70 -10.47 -11.04 -8.70
C PRO A 70 -11.37 -11.26 -9.93
N SER A 71 -12.14 -10.26 -10.38
CA SER A 71 -12.94 -10.37 -11.61
C SER A 71 -12.18 -10.06 -12.89
N GLY A 72 -10.97 -9.51 -12.81
CA GLY A 72 -10.26 -8.91 -13.92
C GLY A 72 -10.68 -7.47 -14.24
N ASP A 73 -11.73 -6.92 -13.63
CA ASP A 73 -12.12 -5.51 -13.82
C ASP A 73 -11.26 -4.56 -12.95
N PRO A 74 -10.38 -3.73 -13.52
CA PRO A 74 -9.56 -2.78 -12.76
C PRO A 74 -10.39 -1.74 -11.98
N HIS A 75 -11.68 -1.60 -12.28
CA HIS A 75 -12.57 -0.70 -11.56
C HIS A 75 -12.93 -1.18 -10.15
N GLU A 76 -12.73 -2.46 -9.82
CA GLU A 76 -12.91 -2.98 -8.46
C GLU A 76 -12.01 -2.27 -7.44
N PHE A 77 -10.86 -1.76 -7.89
CA PHE A 77 -9.93 -1.02 -7.06
C PHE A 77 -10.16 0.50 -7.09
N ARG A 78 -11.37 0.92 -7.43
CA ARG A 78 -11.82 2.31 -7.23
C ARG A 78 -12.43 2.49 -5.86
N TYR A 79 -12.21 3.67 -5.28
CA TYR A 79 -12.97 4.16 -4.13
C TYR A 79 -13.33 5.64 -4.32
N ILE A 80 -14.41 6.06 -3.68
CA ILE A 80 -14.89 7.44 -3.70
C ILE A 80 -14.22 8.21 -2.56
N LEU A 81 -13.76 9.42 -2.84
CA LEU A 81 -13.18 10.30 -1.82
C LEU A 81 -14.26 10.77 -0.84
N HIS A 82 -13.93 11.01 0.43
CA HIS A 82 -14.84 11.73 1.33
C HIS A 82 -15.10 13.16 0.83
N GLU A 83 -16.19 13.79 1.27
CA GLU A 83 -16.71 15.06 0.72
C GLU A 83 -15.71 16.23 0.80
N GLY A 84 -14.91 16.29 1.88
CA GLY A 84 -13.89 17.33 2.10
C GLY A 84 -12.51 17.07 1.49
N ALA A 85 -12.33 16.00 0.71
CA ALA A 85 -11.00 15.65 0.21
C ALA A 85 -10.46 16.71 -0.76
N ASN A 86 -9.24 17.20 -0.52
CA ASN A 86 -8.59 18.23 -1.35
C ASN A 86 -8.63 17.91 -2.86
N LEU A 87 -8.47 16.64 -3.22
CA LEU A 87 -8.52 16.15 -4.60
C LEU A 87 -9.84 16.48 -5.34
N ARG A 88 -10.94 16.70 -4.62
CA ARG A 88 -12.24 17.10 -5.22
C ARG A 88 -12.16 18.48 -5.88
N HIS A 89 -11.33 19.39 -5.38
CA HIS A 89 -11.09 20.70 -6.00
C HIS A 89 -10.50 20.58 -7.41
N PHE A 90 -9.82 19.46 -7.70
CA PHE A 90 -9.26 19.16 -9.01
C PHE A 90 -10.19 18.29 -9.88
N GLY A 91 -11.47 18.12 -9.50
CA GLY A 91 -12.47 17.37 -10.26
C GLY A 91 -12.40 15.84 -10.10
N TYR A 92 -11.59 15.34 -9.16
CA TYR A 92 -11.55 13.92 -8.84
C TYR A 92 -12.68 13.54 -7.88
N VAL A 93 -13.46 12.52 -8.25
CA VAL A 93 -14.51 11.95 -7.38
C VAL A 93 -13.97 10.82 -6.50
N GLY A 94 -12.83 10.26 -6.88
CA GLY A 94 -12.28 9.02 -6.34
C GLY A 94 -10.85 8.79 -6.80
N GLN A 95 -10.26 7.70 -6.32
CA GLN A 95 -8.99 7.20 -6.84
C GLN A 95 -9.17 5.79 -7.41
N GLN A 96 -8.38 5.45 -8.42
CA GLN A 96 -8.29 4.11 -8.99
C GLN A 96 -6.90 3.56 -8.69
N GLN A 97 -6.85 2.50 -7.87
CA GLN A 97 -5.60 1.94 -7.38
C GLN A 97 -5.07 0.83 -8.29
N ARG A 98 -3.74 0.78 -8.40
CA ARG A 98 -2.98 -0.37 -8.89
C ARG A 98 -2.17 -0.90 -7.72
N LEU A 99 -2.29 -2.19 -7.44
CA LEU A 99 -1.82 -2.78 -6.19
C LEU A 99 -0.62 -3.67 -6.45
N PHE A 100 0.46 -3.50 -5.69
CA PHE A 100 1.67 -4.29 -5.83
C PHE A 100 2.01 -5.00 -4.53
N LEU A 101 2.38 -6.27 -4.63
CA LEU A 101 2.81 -7.09 -3.51
C LEU A 101 4.33 -7.10 -3.43
N PHE A 102 4.86 -6.74 -2.27
CA PHE A 102 6.29 -6.77 -1.95
C PHE A 102 6.56 -7.65 -0.74
N TYR A 103 7.71 -8.30 -0.75
CA TYR A 103 8.24 -9.01 0.40
C TYR A 103 9.36 -8.20 1.06
N THR A 104 9.43 -8.24 2.39
CA THR A 104 10.63 -7.86 3.15
C THR A 104 10.72 -8.65 4.47
N PRO A 105 11.93 -8.91 5.01
CA PRO A 105 12.07 -9.51 6.33
C PRO A 105 11.33 -8.73 7.42
N SER A 106 10.78 -9.42 8.42
CA SER A 106 10.10 -8.78 9.56
C SER A 106 11.00 -7.75 10.26
N SER A 107 12.31 -8.03 10.33
CA SER A 107 13.34 -7.17 10.91
C SER A 107 13.51 -5.82 10.19
N THR A 108 13.11 -5.71 8.92
CA THR A 108 13.17 -4.45 8.15
C THR A 108 12.34 -3.34 8.79
N ILE A 109 11.36 -3.68 9.66
CA ILE A 109 10.58 -2.66 10.40
C ILE A 109 11.47 -1.70 11.20
N GLN A 110 12.67 -2.12 11.64
CA GLN A 110 13.64 -1.27 12.35
C GLN A 110 14.20 -0.14 11.46
N ARG A 111 14.11 -0.30 10.14
CA ARG A 111 14.56 0.67 9.13
C ARG A 111 13.46 1.65 8.72
N VAL A 112 12.20 1.39 9.08
CA VAL A 112 11.09 2.27 8.75
C VAL A 112 11.30 3.65 9.37
N ARG A 113 11.05 4.70 8.57
CA ARG A 113 11.05 6.10 9.00
C ARG A 113 9.77 6.75 8.48
N LEU A 114 8.91 7.18 9.41
CA LEU A 114 7.61 7.76 9.05
C LEU A 114 7.68 9.25 8.78
N VAL A 115 8.69 9.94 9.32
CA VAL A 115 8.91 11.36 9.02
C VAL A 115 9.53 11.47 7.63
N PRO A 116 8.87 12.14 6.66
CA PRO A 116 9.41 12.28 5.33
C PRO A 116 10.79 12.96 5.34
N PRO A 117 11.66 12.68 4.34
CA PRO A 117 12.98 13.30 4.26
C PRO A 117 12.90 14.83 4.27
N LYS A 118 13.88 15.49 4.93
CA LYS A 118 13.98 16.95 4.91
C LYS A 118 14.09 17.45 3.46
N GLY A 119 13.24 18.41 3.10
CA GLY A 119 13.16 18.94 1.73
C GLY A 119 12.18 18.22 0.82
N SER A 120 11.57 17.11 1.26
CA SER A 120 10.42 16.53 0.57
C SER A 120 9.20 17.44 0.71
N VAL A 121 8.37 17.48 -0.34
CA VAL A 121 7.04 18.12 -0.31
C VAL A 121 6.00 17.23 0.38
N ALA A 122 6.32 15.96 0.60
CA ALA A 122 5.43 15.01 1.25
C ALA A 122 5.18 15.39 2.71
N LYS A 123 3.93 15.19 3.15
CA LYS A 123 3.54 15.33 4.55
C LYS A 123 3.62 13.97 5.22
N GLN A 124 3.88 13.96 6.52
CA GLN A 124 3.78 12.74 7.30
C GLN A 124 2.33 12.22 7.22
N GLU A 125 2.13 11.01 6.71
CA GLU A 125 0.81 10.36 6.62
C GLU A 125 0.53 9.43 7.79
N PHE A 126 1.59 8.88 8.40
CA PHE A 126 1.51 7.81 9.39
C PHE A 126 2.15 8.15 10.73
N SER A 127 1.50 7.73 11.82
CA SER A 127 2.01 7.86 13.19
C SER A 127 2.76 6.62 13.66
N HIS A 128 2.38 5.44 13.17
CA HIS A 128 2.92 4.16 13.60
C HIS A 128 2.83 3.11 12.49
N VAL A 129 3.71 2.09 12.55
CA VAL A 129 3.61 0.89 11.73
C VAL A 129 3.74 -0.36 12.59
N GLU A 130 2.99 -1.39 12.23
CA GLU A 130 3.08 -2.71 12.85
C GLU A 130 2.87 -3.82 11.81
N TRP A 131 3.40 -5.01 12.11
CA TRP A 131 3.11 -6.22 11.34
C TRP A 131 1.83 -6.85 11.85
N LEU A 132 0.80 -6.96 11.00
CA LEU A 132 -0.49 -7.54 11.38
C LEU A 132 -0.98 -8.60 10.38
N PRO A 133 -1.76 -9.59 10.84
CA PRO A 133 -2.59 -10.39 9.95
C PRO A 133 -3.52 -9.48 9.12
N ILE A 134 -3.70 -9.80 7.84
CA ILE A 134 -4.49 -8.92 6.95
C ILE A 134 -5.94 -8.76 7.39
N ASP A 135 -6.52 -9.75 8.06
CA ASP A 135 -7.90 -9.68 8.57
C ASP A 135 -8.05 -8.56 9.62
N GLU A 136 -7.07 -8.37 10.49
CA GLU A 136 -7.06 -7.27 11.46
C GLU A 136 -6.93 -5.89 10.78
N ILE A 137 -6.20 -5.82 9.67
CA ILE A 137 -6.08 -4.60 8.86
C ILE A 137 -7.42 -4.30 8.20
N ILE A 138 -8.12 -5.31 7.67
CA ILE A 138 -9.45 -5.18 7.05
C ILE A 138 -10.47 -4.63 8.07
N GLU A 139 -10.42 -5.09 9.32
CA GLU A 139 -11.31 -4.61 10.39
C GLU A 139 -11.06 -3.13 10.75
N ARG A 140 -9.80 -2.68 10.63
CA ARG A 140 -9.36 -1.34 11.01
C ARG A 140 -9.12 -0.41 9.81
N CYS A 141 -9.51 -0.77 8.59
CA CYS A 141 -9.34 0.09 7.42
C CYS A 141 -10.48 1.13 7.25
N PRO A 142 -10.28 2.19 6.45
CA PRO A 142 -11.37 3.08 6.04
C PRO A 142 -12.47 2.33 5.30
N LYS A 143 -13.73 2.57 5.68
CA LYS A 143 -14.90 1.82 5.19
C LYS A 143 -15.03 1.84 3.67
N GLU A 144 -14.73 2.98 3.05
CA GLU A 144 -14.79 3.19 1.60
C GLU A 144 -13.74 2.40 0.81
N LYS A 145 -12.74 1.81 1.49
CA LYS A 145 -11.70 0.96 0.89
C LYS A 145 -11.82 -0.50 1.28
N GLN A 146 -12.72 -0.85 2.20
CA GLN A 146 -12.78 -2.20 2.77
C GLN A 146 -12.91 -3.30 1.70
N HIS A 147 -13.65 -3.05 0.61
CA HIS A 147 -13.77 -3.99 -0.51
C HIS A 147 -12.44 -4.26 -1.21
N ILE A 148 -11.56 -3.25 -1.31
CA ILE A 148 -10.21 -3.39 -1.88
C ILE A 148 -9.36 -4.27 -0.97
N PHE A 149 -9.38 -4.06 0.34
CA PHE A 149 -8.58 -4.85 1.29
C PHE A 149 -9.04 -6.31 1.32
N VAL A 150 -10.35 -6.56 1.23
CA VAL A 150 -10.91 -7.92 1.09
C VAL A 150 -10.49 -8.56 -0.24
N ALA A 151 -10.41 -7.81 -1.34
CA ALA A 151 -9.91 -8.33 -2.60
C ALA A 151 -8.40 -8.63 -2.53
N VAL A 152 -7.62 -7.77 -1.85
CA VAL A 152 -6.20 -8.00 -1.56
C VAL A 152 -6.00 -9.30 -0.80
N SER A 153 -6.75 -9.57 0.28
CA SER A 153 -6.55 -10.80 1.06
C SER A 153 -6.77 -12.07 0.25
N LYS A 154 -7.72 -12.08 -0.70
CA LYS A 154 -7.99 -13.22 -1.59
C LYS A 154 -6.83 -13.52 -2.54
N VAL A 155 -6.06 -12.51 -2.95
CA VAL A 155 -5.04 -12.62 -4.01
C VAL A 155 -3.62 -12.59 -3.43
N ALA A 156 -3.34 -11.67 -2.52
CA ALA A 156 -2.03 -11.49 -1.92
C ALA A 156 -1.62 -12.67 -1.03
N ILE A 157 -2.54 -13.26 -0.25
CA ILE A 157 -2.22 -14.41 0.61
C ILE A 157 -1.71 -15.61 -0.21
N PRO A 158 -2.40 -16.09 -1.26
CA PRO A 158 -1.86 -17.16 -2.11
C PRO A 158 -0.51 -16.82 -2.74
N MET A 159 -0.33 -15.59 -3.24
CA MET A 159 0.95 -15.15 -3.84
C MET A 159 2.10 -15.15 -2.81
N ALA A 160 1.84 -14.61 -1.61
CA ALA A 160 2.80 -14.59 -0.51
C ALA A 160 3.17 -16.01 -0.07
N LYS A 161 2.19 -16.90 0.12
CA LYS A 161 2.44 -18.31 0.45
C LYS A 161 3.25 -19.03 -0.63
N ALA A 162 2.97 -18.78 -1.91
CA ALA A 162 3.74 -19.34 -3.01
C ALA A 162 5.20 -18.87 -2.98
N PHE A 163 5.42 -17.57 -2.77
CA PHE A 163 6.76 -17.01 -2.61
C PHE A 163 7.53 -17.63 -1.44
N LEU A 164 6.93 -17.70 -0.24
CA LEU A 164 7.59 -18.25 0.94
C LEU A 164 7.99 -19.72 0.78
N LYS A 165 7.15 -20.54 0.12
CA LYS A 165 7.49 -21.93 -0.22
C LYS A 165 8.73 -22.04 -1.11
N THR A 166 8.86 -21.17 -2.11
CA THR A 166 10.05 -21.16 -2.99
C THR A 166 11.32 -20.77 -2.25
N ARG A 167 11.21 -19.95 -1.20
CA ARG A 167 12.36 -19.52 -0.39
C ARG A 167 12.80 -20.57 0.64
N SER A 168 11.88 -21.33 1.22
CA SER A 168 12.24 -22.45 2.12
C SER A 168 12.84 -23.65 1.38
N SER A 169 12.83 -23.65 0.06
CA SER A 169 13.38 -24.72 -0.79
C SER A 169 14.84 -24.44 -1.23
N ILE A 170 15.48 -23.42 -0.66
CA ILE A 170 16.87 -23.00 -0.87
C ILE A 170 17.60 -23.05 0.47
#